data_AF-A0A2N2ISB5-F1
#
_entry.id   AF-A0A2N2ISB5-F1
#
_cell.length_a   1.000
_cell.length_b   1.000
_cell.length_c   1.000
_cell.angle_alpha   90.00
_cell.angle_beta   90.00
_cell.angle_gamma   90.00
#
_symmetry.space_group_name_H-M   'P 1'
#
loop_
_entity.id
_entity.type
_entity.pdbx_description
1 polymer ?
#
loop_
_entity_poly.entity_id
_entity_poly.type
_entity_poly.pdbx_seq_one_letter_code
_entity_poly.pdbx_strand_id
1 'polypeptide(L)'
;GITAALENSEHGLIDNWLRHIKDVYRFHQKEIDAQPSEKEKLDLLCELNVVEQVANVCHTTMVQNAWKSGQELAVHGWIYRVSDGILRDLNVCTTGIHEIPRIQRIA
;
A
#
# COMPACT_ATOMS: atom_id res chain seq x y z
N GLY A 1 -9.03 -8.10 7.60
CA GLY A 1 -8.79 -6.86 6.83
C GLY A 1 -8.81 -7.19 5.35
N ILE A 2 -7.66 -7.57 4.78
CA ILE A 2 -7.53 -7.88 3.35
C ILE A 2 -8.49 -9.00 2.92
N THR A 3 -8.58 -10.11 3.66
CA THR A 3 -9.53 -11.19 3.35
C THR A 3 -10.98 -10.70 3.30
N ALA A 4 -11.43 -9.98 4.33
CA ALA A 4 -12.77 -9.38 4.37
C ALA A 4 -13.02 -8.39 3.22
N ALA A 5 -11.99 -7.72 2.70
CA ALA A 5 -12.13 -6.85 1.54
C ALA A 5 -12.35 -7.62 0.23
N LEU A 6 -11.95 -8.89 0.15
CA LEU A 6 -12.21 -9.77 -1.01
C LEU A 6 -13.53 -10.54 -0.87
N GLU A 7 -14.08 -10.64 0.33
CA GLU A 7 -15.38 -11.27 0.56
C GLU A 7 -16.52 -10.40 0.02
N ASN A 8 -17.51 -11.05 -0.61
CA ASN A 8 -18.75 -10.41 -1.07
C ASN A 8 -19.80 -10.35 0.04
N SER A 9 -19.37 -10.07 1.28
CA SER A 9 -20.24 -9.98 2.45
C SER A 9 -20.34 -8.54 2.93
N GLU A 10 -21.51 -8.14 3.43
CA GLU A 10 -21.69 -6.85 4.09
C GLU A 10 -21.14 -6.95 5.52
N HIS A 11 -20.22 -6.05 5.86
CA HIS A 11 -19.65 -5.94 7.21
C HIS A 11 -20.11 -4.65 7.91
N GLY A 12 -20.95 -3.84 7.27
CA GLY A 12 -21.55 -2.63 7.83
C GLY A 12 -20.62 -1.42 7.70
N LEU A 13 -20.47 -0.61 8.76
CA LEU A 13 -19.69 0.63 8.71
C LEU A 13 -18.23 0.44 8.27
N ILE A 14 -17.65 -0.72 8.57
CA ILE A 14 -16.27 -1.05 8.20
C ILE A 14 -16.09 -1.21 6.68
N ASP A 15 -17.16 -1.43 5.91
CA ASP A 15 -17.08 -1.55 4.45
C ASP A 15 -16.57 -0.26 3.79
N ASN A 16 -16.82 0.89 4.42
CA ASN A 16 -16.26 2.17 3.97
C ASN A 16 -14.72 2.19 4.09
N TRP A 17 -14.18 1.59 5.15
CA TRP A 17 -12.73 1.43 5.32
C TRP A 17 -12.17 0.37 4.37
N LEU A 18 -12.85 -0.78 4.23
CA LEU A 18 -12.44 -1.86 3.34
C LEU A 18 -12.45 -1.45 1.86
N ARG A 19 -13.26 -0.44 1.49
CA ARG A 19 -13.28 0.11 0.13
C ARG A 19 -11.90 0.55 -0.36
N HIS A 20 -11.05 1.09 0.52
CA HIS A 20 -9.69 1.48 0.12
C HIS A 20 -8.83 0.28 -0.29
N ILE A 21 -9.03 -0.90 0.31
CA ILE A 21 -8.36 -2.14 -0.11
C ILE A 21 -8.95 -2.64 -1.43
N LYS A 22 -10.28 -2.55 -1.60
CA LYS A 22 -10.96 -2.88 -2.86
C LYS A 22 -10.47 -2.00 -4.02
N ASP A 23 -10.14 -0.74 -3.76
CA ASP A 23 -9.52 0.15 -4.75
C ASP A 23 -8.13 -0.33 -5.16
N VAL A 24 -7.28 -0.76 -4.22
CA VAL A 24 -5.98 -1.38 -4.55
C VAL A 24 -6.18 -2.59 -5.46
N TYR A 25 -7.10 -3.49 -5.09
CA TYR A 25 -7.42 -4.65 -5.93
C TYR A 25 -7.87 -4.22 -7.33
N ARG A 26 -8.75 -3.22 -7.45
CA ARG A 26 -9.25 -2.72 -8.73
C ARG A 26 -8.12 -2.15 -9.61
N PHE A 27 -7.16 -1.42 -9.05
CA PHE A 27 -6.05 -0.86 -9.81
C PHE A 27 -5.08 -1.93 -10.32
N HIS A 28 -4.90 -3.00 -9.55
CA HIS A 28 -3.96 -4.09 -9.85
C HIS A 28 -4.64 -5.39 -10.29
N GLN A 29 -5.91 -5.33 -10.69
CA GLN A 29 -6.76 -6.50 -10.89
C GLN A 29 -6.14 -7.53 -11.84
N LYS A 30 -5.53 -7.07 -12.94
CA LYS A 30 -4.92 -7.97 -13.94
C LYS A 30 -3.78 -8.81 -13.36
N GLU A 31 -2.96 -8.22 -12.50
CA GLU A 31 -1.82 -8.90 -11.88
C GLU A 31 -2.27 -9.88 -10.80
N ILE A 32 -3.26 -9.46 -10.01
CA ILE A 32 -3.85 -10.29 -8.96
C ILE A 32 -4.60 -11.48 -9.57
N ASP A 33 -5.47 -11.25 -10.55
CA ASP A 33 -6.26 -12.32 -11.16
C ASP A 33 -5.43 -13.30 -11.99
N ALA A 34 -4.19 -12.94 -12.36
CA ALA A 34 -3.23 -13.83 -12.99
C ALA A 34 -2.58 -14.85 -12.03
N GLN A 35 -2.69 -14.65 -10.71
CA GLN A 35 -2.13 -15.58 -9.73
C GLN A 35 -2.90 -16.91 -9.70
N PRO A 36 -2.22 -18.06 -9.56
CA PRO A 36 -2.84 -19.37 -9.77
C PRO A 36 -3.72 -19.84 -8.60
N SER A 37 -3.52 -19.32 -7.39
CA SER A 37 -4.33 -19.67 -6.22
C SER A 37 -4.86 -18.44 -5.47
N GLU A 38 -6.00 -18.62 -4.78
CA GLU A 38 -6.57 -17.57 -3.92
C GLU A 38 -5.62 -17.12 -2.81
N LYS A 39 -4.75 -18.02 -2.34
CA LYS A 39 -3.71 -17.67 -1.37
C LYS A 39 -2.68 -16.71 -1.96
N GLU A 40 -2.21 -16.98 -3.18
CA GLU A 40 -1.24 -16.11 -3.86
C GLU A 40 -1.87 -14.76 -4.23
N LYS A 41 -3.16 -14.74 -4.61
CA LYS A 41 -3.92 -13.49 -4.80
C LYS A 41 -3.96 -12.65 -3.52
N LEU A 42 -4.27 -13.30 -2.39
CA LEU A 42 -4.35 -12.64 -1.10
C LEU A 42 -2.97 -12.12 -0.65
N ASP A 43 -1.93 -12.93 -0.79
CA ASP A 43 -0.56 -12.54 -0.48
C ASP A 43 -0.13 -11.33 -1.31
N LEU A 44 -0.35 -11.37 -2.64
CA LEU A 44 -0.04 -10.26 -3.53
C LEU A 44 -0.85 -8.99 -3.20
N LEU A 45 -2.14 -9.11 -2.91
CA LEU A 45 -2.94 -7.96 -2.48
C LEU A 45 -2.43 -7.35 -1.17
N CYS A 46 -1.90 -8.16 -0.24
CA CYS A 46 -1.27 -7.64 0.97
C CYS A 46 -0.01 -6.82 0.63
N GLU A 47 0.85 -7.34 -0.24
CA GLU A 47 2.07 -6.64 -0.68
C GLU A 47 1.73 -5.33 -1.39
N LEU A 48 0.82 -5.36 -2.36
CA LEU A 48 0.35 -4.16 -3.09
C LEU A 48 -0.31 -3.14 -2.15
N ASN A 49 -1.06 -3.60 -1.14
CA ASN A 49 -1.64 -2.68 -0.16
C ASN A 49 -0.55 -1.91 0.60
N VAL A 50 0.56 -2.56 0.97
CA VAL A 50 1.71 -1.89 1.60
C VAL A 50 2.33 -0.87 0.65
N VAL A 51 2.53 -1.22 -0.63
CA VAL A 51 3.07 -0.30 -1.64
C VAL A 51 2.20 0.97 -1.76
N GLU A 52 0.88 0.80 -1.88
CA GLU A 52 -0.06 1.92 -1.97
C GLU A 52 -0.08 2.77 -0.69
N GLN A 53 0.06 2.15 0.50
CA GLN A 53 0.13 2.94 1.74
C GLN A 53 1.44 3.72 1.86
N VAL A 54 2.57 3.17 1.40
CA VAL A 54 3.82 3.94 1.32
C VAL A 54 3.63 5.16 0.44
N ALA A 55 3.03 5.00 -0.74
CA ALA A 55 2.71 6.12 -1.63
C ALA A 55 1.80 7.15 -0.95
N ASN A 56 0.73 6.72 -0.28
CA ASN A 56 -0.18 7.60 0.45
C ASN A 56 0.53 8.42 1.54
N VAL A 57 1.43 7.80 2.32
CA VAL A 57 2.24 8.49 3.33
C VAL A 57 3.12 9.55 2.67
N CYS A 58 3.78 9.20 1.55
CA CYS A 58 4.61 10.12 0.79
C CYS A 58 3.84 11.30 0.17
N HIS A 59 2.54 11.12 -0.08
CA HIS A 59 1.66 12.18 -0.61
C HIS A 59 1.13 13.13 0.47
N THR A 60 1.38 12.87 1.75
CA THR A 60 0.93 13.77 2.81
C THR A 60 1.68 15.10 2.82
N THR A 61 0.99 16.17 3.23
CA THR A 61 1.59 17.49 3.45
C THR A 61 2.76 17.42 4.44
N MET A 62 2.65 16.60 5.47
CA MET A 62 3.67 16.46 6.50
C MET A 62 4.98 15.92 5.95
N VAL A 63 4.94 14.79 5.23
CA VAL A 63 6.14 14.15 4.67
C VAL A 63 6.76 15.02 3.58
N GLN A 64 5.95 15.58 2.68
CA GLN A 64 6.48 16.46 1.64
C GLN A 64 7.10 17.74 2.20
N ASN A 65 6.51 18.35 3.24
CA ASN A 65 7.08 19.53 3.88
C ASN A 65 8.39 19.22 4.62
N ALA A 66 8.52 18.05 5.24
CA ALA A 66 9.77 17.60 5.83
C ALA A 66 10.89 17.53 4.78
N TRP A 67 10.63 16.90 3.64
CA TRP A 67 11.59 16.85 2.53
C TRP A 67 11.91 18.22 1.93
N LYS A 68 10.90 19.08 1.73
CA LYS A 68 11.11 20.46 1.24
C LYS A 68 11.97 21.29 2.21
N SER A 69 11.89 21.00 3.51
CA SER A 69 12.68 21.66 4.55
C SER A 69 14.09 21.07 4.73
N GLY A 70 14.46 20.07 3.92
CA GLY A 70 15.77 19.41 3.98
C GLY A 70 15.91 18.42 5.14
N GLN A 71 14.82 18.01 5.79
CA GLN A 71 14.87 16.97 6.82
C GLN A 71 15.12 15.60 6.18
N GLU A 72 16.09 14.85 6.73
CA GLU A 72 16.34 13.46 6.34
C GLU A 72 15.19 12.57 6.83
N LEU A 73 14.48 11.95 5.89
CA LEU A 73 13.31 11.10 6.16
C LEU A 73 13.17 10.06 5.04
N ALA A 74 13.04 8.79 5.40
CA ALA A 74 12.76 7.69 4.49
C ALA A 74 11.47 6.97 4.86
N VAL A 75 10.67 6.59 3.85
CA VAL A 75 9.44 5.81 4.02
C VAL A 75 9.64 4.45 3.37
N HIS A 76 9.57 3.38 4.18
CA HIS A 76 9.82 2.00 3.75
C HIS A 76 8.55 1.15 3.75
N GLY A 77 8.41 0.27 2.76
CA GLY A 77 7.35 -0.73 2.67
C GLY A 77 7.86 -2.12 3.07
N TRP A 78 7.45 -2.59 4.25
CA TRP A 78 7.77 -3.93 4.74
C TRP A 78 6.52 -4.73 5.04
N ILE A 79 6.64 -6.06 4.91
CA ILE A 79 5.61 -7.01 5.27
C ILE A 79 6.24 -8.18 6.03
N TYR A 80 5.50 -8.80 6.94
CA TYR A 80 5.94 -10.04 7.58
C TYR A 80 4.82 -11.06 7.57
N ARG A 81 5.17 -12.34 7.59
CA ARG A 81 4.19 -13.42 7.76
C ARG A 81 4.15 -13.83 9.22
N VAL A 82 2.95 -13.92 9.79
CA VAL A 82 2.77 -14.37 11.18
C VAL A 82 3.20 -15.83 11.36
N SER A 83 3.07 -16.65 10.32
CA SER A 83 3.37 -18.09 10.37
C SER A 83 4.85 -18.41 10.55
N ASP A 84 5.75 -17.55 10.05
CA ASP A 84 7.21 -17.77 10.11
C ASP A 84 7.95 -16.62 10.83
N GLY A 85 7.29 -15.49 11.09
CA GLY A 85 7.88 -14.32 11.73
C GLY A 85 8.90 -13.58 10.86
N ILE A 86 9.02 -13.93 9.57
CA ILE A 86 10.05 -13.38 8.69
C ILE A 86 9.57 -12.06 8.10
N LEU A 87 10.30 -10.99 8.43
CA LEU A 87 10.16 -9.69 7.78
C LEU A 87 10.74 -9.74 6.37
N ARG A 88 10.00 -9.19 5.42
CA ARG A 88 10.35 -9.11 4.00
C ARG A 88 10.33 -7.65 3.56
N ASP A 89 11.42 -7.24 2.94
CA ASP A 89 11.49 -5.96 2.27
C ASP A 89 10.83 -6.07 0.89
N LEU A 90 9.88 -5.18 0.60
CA LEU A 90 9.22 -5.10 -0.70
C LEU A 90 10.02 -4.27 -1.72
N ASN A 91 11.22 -3.80 -1.33
CA ASN A 91 12.06 -2.90 -2.11
C ASN A 91 11.34 -1.61 -2.50
N VAL A 92 10.44 -1.14 -1.63
CA VAL A 92 9.75 0.14 -1.76
C VAL A 92 10.31 1.08 -0.71
N CYS A 93 11.06 2.07 -1.15
CA CYS A 93 11.65 3.10 -0.31
C CYS A 93 11.59 4.43 -1.05
N THR A 94 11.09 5.46 -0.38
CA THR A 94 11.13 6.84 -0.88
C THR A 94 11.86 7.71 0.12
N THR A 95 12.86 8.46 -0.37
CA THR A 95 13.76 9.27 0.46
C THR A 95 13.65 10.76 0.19
N GLY A 96 12.95 11.18 -0.87
CA GLY A 96 12.78 12.60 -1.14
C GLY A 96 11.69 12.96 -2.14
N ILE A 97 11.35 14.25 -2.14
CA ILE A 97 10.30 14.84 -2.98
C ILE A 97 10.54 14.66 -4.49
N HIS A 98 11.79 14.46 -4.90
CA HIS A 98 12.18 14.32 -6.31
C HIS A 98 11.68 12.99 -6.91
N GLU A 99 11.42 11.98 -6.07
CA GLU A 99 10.90 10.67 -6.45
C GLU A 99 9.37 10.68 -6.63
N ILE A 100 8.68 11.70 -6.08
CA ILE A 100 7.23 11.86 -6.21
C ILE A 100 6.89 12.52 -7.56
N PRO A 101 5.94 11.97 -8.35
CA PRO A 101 5.46 12.61 -9.57
C PRO A 101 4.98 14.04 -9.35
N ARG A 102 5.33 14.95 -10.27
CA ARG A 102 5.05 16.39 -10.11
C ARG A 102 3.56 16.70 -9.86
N ILE A 103 2.64 15.94 -10.45
CA ILE A 103 1.19 16.11 -10.27
C ILE A 103 0.71 15.77 -8.85
N GLN A 104 1.49 14.98 -8.10
CA GLN A 104 1.23 14.59 -6.72
C GLN A 104 2.04 15.40 -5.70
N ARG A 105 2.88 16.34 -6.17
CA ARG A 105 3.60 17.27 -5.29
C ARG A 105 2.66 18.39 -4.88
N ILE A 106 2.59 18.64 -3.59
CA ILE A 106 1.87 19.77 -3.02
C ILE A 106 2.66 21.04 -3.37
N ALA A 107 1.95 22.14 -3.66
CA ALA A 107 2.56 23.45 -3.94
C ALA A 107 3.46 23.92 -2.79
#